data_AF-A0A9D1TS55-F1
#
_entry.id   AF-A0A9D1TS55-F1
#
_cell.length_a   1.000
_cell.length_b   1.000
_cell.length_c   1.000
_cell.angle_alpha   90.00
_cell.angle_beta   90.00
_cell.angle_gamma   90.00
#
_symmetry.space_group_name_H-M   'P 1'
#
loop_
_entity.id
_entity.type
_entity.pdbx_description
1 polymer ?
#
loop_
_entity_poly.entity_id
_entity_poly.type
_entity_poly.pdbx_seq_one_letter_code
_entity_poly.pdbx_strand_id
1 'polypeptide(L)'
;MLDVAAPLTLLGQCLGRFACYAGHCCYGITVEWNVFPFSYSYDGVTYHLGNPFIEAMCSFVGFVVLFSLSLSKKKSFNGCILSLYCIWYGVERCIIEQFRAPGQKLLLTGGYGEGFGMSQFTSLLIAAFGVIWIAQYIVRAKIAKKKLMIFVDKDKLSDEYFEYGKTIYAHPHVDEEGRPIKSDPVAAAETEEKGQ
;
A
#
# COMPACT_ATOMS: atom_id res chain seq x y z
N MET A 1 1.07 -12.25 -5.82
CA MET A 1 -0.32 -11.93 -5.39
C MET A 1 -0.38 -10.70 -4.48
N LEU A 2 0.27 -10.70 -3.31
CA LEU A 2 0.16 -9.59 -2.34
C LEU A 2 0.65 -8.22 -2.85
N ASP A 3 1.66 -8.19 -3.73
CA ASP A 3 2.16 -6.94 -4.33
C ASP A 3 1.13 -6.23 -5.24
N VAL A 4 0.18 -6.99 -5.81
CA VAL A 4 -0.92 -6.42 -6.61
C VAL A 4 -2.08 -6.01 -5.72
N ALA A 5 -2.34 -6.76 -4.64
CA ALA A 5 -3.38 -6.44 -3.68
C ALA A 5 -3.05 -5.16 -2.88
N ALA A 6 -1.78 -4.93 -2.54
CA ALA A 6 -1.32 -3.79 -1.74
C ALA A 6 -1.84 -2.42 -2.23
N PRO A 7 -1.66 -2.01 -3.51
CA PRO A 7 -2.23 -0.75 -3.99
C PRO A 7 -3.77 -0.75 -3.96
N LEU A 8 -4.44 -1.86 -4.30
CA LEU A 8 -5.90 -1.94 -4.27
C LEU A 8 -6.47 -1.75 -2.85
N THR A 9 -5.76 -2.22 -1.82
CA THR A 9 -6.14 -1.99 -0.43
C THR A 9 -6.15 -0.50 -0.08
N LEU A 10 -5.18 0.29 -0.57
CA LEU A 10 -5.17 1.75 -0.36
C LEU A 10 -6.35 2.44 -1.07
N LEU A 11 -6.72 1.96 -2.25
CA LEU A 11 -7.91 2.46 -2.94
C LEU A 11 -9.19 2.18 -2.14
N GLY A 12 -9.34 0.97 -1.60
CA GLY A 12 -10.44 0.63 -0.70
C GLY A 12 -10.49 1.52 0.55
N GLN A 13 -9.33 1.79 1.15
CA GLN A 13 -9.22 2.70 2.30
C GLN A 13 -9.61 4.14 1.94
N CYS A 14 -9.17 4.64 0.79
CA CYS A 14 -9.56 5.96 0.28
C CYS A 14 -11.08 6.10 0.17
N LEU A 15 -11.74 5.13 -0.48
CA LEU A 15 -13.20 5.14 -0.67
C LEU A 15 -13.95 5.05 0.66
N GLY A 16 -13.49 4.18 1.58
CA GLY A 16 -14.09 4.06 2.91
C GLY A 16 -14.00 5.38 3.71
N ARG A 17 -12.86 6.07 3.62
CA ARG A 17 -12.66 7.36 4.31
C ARG A 17 -13.42 8.51 3.67
N PHE A 18 -13.57 8.49 2.35
CA PHE A 18 -14.45 9.42 1.65
C PHE A 18 -15.92 9.21 2.03
N ALA A 19 -16.37 7.96 2.22
CA ALA A 19 -17.70 7.66 2.74
C ALA A 19 -17.88 8.17 4.18
N CYS A 20 -16.87 8.04 5.04
CA CYS A 20 -16.89 8.63 6.39
C CYS A 20 -16.99 10.16 6.36
N TYR A 21 -16.26 10.81 5.43
CA TYR A 21 -16.34 12.25 5.22
C TYR A 21 -17.76 12.68 4.80
N ALA A 22 -18.37 11.98 3.84
CA ALA A 22 -19.74 12.25 3.41
C ALA A 22 -20.79 11.96 4.51
N GLY A 23 -20.54 10.97 5.36
CA GLY A 23 -21.40 10.62 6.51
C GLY A 23 -21.13 11.43 7.78
N HIS A 24 -20.24 12.43 7.73
CA HIS A 24 -19.85 13.28 8.85
C HIS A 24 -19.39 12.50 10.11
N CYS A 25 -18.78 11.32 9.94
CA CYS A 25 -18.27 10.50 11.03
C CYS A 25 -16.73 10.46 11.04
N CYS A 26 -16.13 10.10 12.17
CA CYS A 26 -14.66 10.00 12.33
C CYS A 26 -13.88 11.34 12.19
N TYR A 27 -14.49 12.47 12.56
CA TYR A 27 -13.88 13.79 12.51
C TYR A 27 -12.68 13.99 13.47
N GLY A 28 -11.82 14.95 13.14
CA GLY A 28 -10.65 15.28 13.95
C GLY A 28 -10.96 16.26 15.09
N ILE A 29 -9.89 16.77 15.68
CA ILE A 29 -9.97 17.82 16.70
C ILE A 29 -10.79 19.03 16.24
N THR A 30 -11.35 19.77 17.20
CA THR A 30 -12.03 21.04 16.95
C THR A 30 -11.02 22.08 16.48
N VAL A 31 -11.40 22.87 15.47
CA VAL A 31 -10.58 23.94 14.88
C VAL A 31 -11.39 25.24 14.84
N GLU A 32 -10.72 26.39 14.90
CA GLU A 32 -11.39 27.70 14.86
C GLU A 32 -11.57 28.25 13.43
N TRP A 33 -10.90 27.63 12.46
CA TRP A 33 -10.91 28.04 11.06
C TRP A 33 -11.89 27.20 10.24
N ASN A 34 -12.45 27.82 9.20
CA ASN A 34 -13.37 27.18 8.26
C ASN A 34 -12.80 27.21 6.83
N VAL A 35 -12.10 26.16 6.45
CA VAL A 35 -11.59 25.93 5.09
C VAL A 35 -12.09 24.59 4.60
N PHE A 36 -13.18 24.60 3.81
CA PHE A 36 -13.64 23.41 3.12
C PHE A 36 -12.60 22.97 2.07
N PRO A 37 -12.28 21.66 1.92
CA PRO A 37 -12.82 20.48 2.61
C PRO A 37 -12.02 20.03 3.86
N PHE A 38 -11.04 20.82 4.31
CA PHE A 38 -10.15 20.48 5.43
C PHE A 38 -10.77 20.70 6.80
N SER A 39 -11.88 21.42 6.89
CA SER A 39 -12.72 21.55 8.08
C SER A 39 -14.20 21.55 7.68
N TYR A 40 -15.05 20.99 8.52
CA TYR A 40 -16.50 21.07 8.36
C TYR A 40 -17.20 21.12 9.72
N SER A 41 -18.40 21.69 9.76
CA SER A 41 -19.26 21.72 10.94
C SER A 41 -20.49 20.85 10.69
N TYR A 42 -20.85 20.02 11.67
CA TYR A 42 -22.07 19.21 11.60
C TYR A 42 -23.22 19.81 12.43
N ASP A 43 -22.91 20.62 13.44
CA ASP A 43 -23.85 21.26 14.36
C ASP A 43 -24.07 22.75 14.05
N GLY A 44 -23.30 23.31 13.11
CA GLY A 44 -23.33 24.73 12.74
C GLY A 44 -22.62 25.66 13.74
N VAL A 45 -22.01 25.12 14.79
CA VAL A 45 -21.43 25.88 15.91
C VAL A 45 -19.95 25.56 16.09
N THR A 46 -19.58 24.29 15.97
CA THR A 46 -18.20 23.82 16.12
C THR A 46 -17.65 23.33 14.79
N TYR A 47 -16.45 23.79 14.43
CA TYR A 47 -15.74 23.28 13.27
C TYR A 47 -14.81 22.16 13.70
N HIS A 48 -14.87 21.05 12.97
CA HIS A 48 -13.98 19.92 13.17
C HIS A 48 -13.04 19.77 12.00
N LEU A 49 -11.83 19.29 12.27
CA LEU A 49 -10.88 18.95 11.24
C LEU A 49 -11.46 17.82 10.36
N GLY A 50 -11.37 18.00 9.04
CA GLY A 50 -11.73 17.05 8.00
C GLY A 50 -10.78 15.85 7.92
N ASN A 51 -10.46 15.23 9.07
CA ASN A 51 -9.52 14.13 9.18
C ASN A 51 -9.84 12.97 8.22
N PRO A 52 -11.11 12.55 8.02
CA PRO A 52 -11.45 11.55 7.01
C PRO A 52 -11.09 11.95 5.57
N PHE A 53 -11.19 13.24 5.22
CA PHE A 53 -10.79 13.74 3.91
C PHE A 53 -9.27 13.71 3.73
N ILE A 54 -8.53 14.14 4.76
CA ILE A 54 -7.06 14.10 4.76
C ILE A 54 -6.58 12.64 4.64
N GLU A 55 -7.16 11.72 5.40
CA GLU A 55 -6.89 10.28 5.29
C GLU A 55 -7.18 9.75 3.88
N ALA A 56 -8.33 10.12 3.29
CA ALA A 56 -8.67 9.69 1.93
C ALA A 56 -7.64 10.19 0.91
N MET A 57 -7.21 11.45 1.01
CA MET A 57 -6.19 12.02 0.12
C MET A 57 -4.83 11.36 0.30
N CYS A 58 -4.39 11.12 1.54
CA CYS A 58 -3.13 10.40 1.81
C CYS A 58 -3.18 8.97 1.25
N SER A 59 -4.27 8.24 1.48
CA SER A 59 -4.47 6.89 0.93
C SER A 59 -4.52 6.90 -0.61
N PHE A 60 -5.13 7.92 -1.24
CA PHE A 60 -5.14 8.07 -2.69
C PHE A 60 -3.75 8.35 -3.27
N VAL A 61 -2.97 9.25 -2.65
CA VAL A 61 -1.59 9.52 -3.06
C VAL A 61 -0.74 8.25 -2.95
N GLY A 62 -0.87 7.51 -1.84
CA GLY A 62 -0.20 6.22 -1.67
C GLY A 62 -0.58 5.22 -2.74
N PHE A 63 -1.87 5.13 -3.09
CA PHE A 63 -2.36 4.30 -4.19
C PHE A 63 -1.71 4.69 -5.52
N VAL A 64 -1.75 5.97 -5.89
CA VAL A 64 -1.17 6.45 -7.17
C VAL A 64 0.32 6.13 -7.25
N VAL A 65 1.07 6.36 -6.17
CA VAL A 65 2.51 6.07 -6.12
C VAL A 65 2.76 4.57 -6.26
N LEU A 66 2.14 3.73 -5.42
CA LEU A 66 2.38 2.28 -5.46
C LEU A 66 1.87 1.63 -6.75
N PHE A 67 0.73 2.09 -7.27
CA PHE A 67 0.17 1.60 -8.52
C PHE A 67 1.05 2.00 -9.71
N SER A 68 1.56 3.22 -9.75
CA SER A 68 2.51 3.66 -10.77
C SER A 68 3.82 2.88 -10.73
N LEU A 69 4.30 2.54 -9.52
CA LEU A 69 5.47 1.68 -9.34
C LEU A 69 5.19 0.24 -9.79
N SER A 70 3.98 -0.27 -9.57
CA SER A 70 3.56 -1.60 -10.01
C SER A 70 3.46 -1.72 -11.54
N LEU A 71 2.96 -0.66 -12.20
CA LEU A 71 2.86 -0.56 -13.66
C LEU A 71 4.20 -0.22 -14.34
N SER A 72 5.20 0.18 -13.57
CA SER A 72 6.49 0.57 -14.12
C SER A 72 7.20 -0.62 -14.78
N LYS A 73 7.97 -0.33 -15.83
CA LYS A 73 8.85 -1.33 -16.48
C LYS A 73 9.97 -1.83 -15.55
N LYS A 74 10.19 -1.11 -14.46
CA LYS A 74 11.16 -1.41 -13.41
C LYS A 74 10.64 -2.55 -12.54
N LYS A 75 11.42 -3.62 -12.44
CA LYS A 75 11.11 -4.79 -11.63
C LYS A 75 11.89 -4.77 -10.33
N SER A 76 11.18 -5.12 -9.27
CA SER A 76 11.72 -5.27 -7.91
C SER A 76 11.48 -6.71 -7.45
N PHE A 77 12.16 -7.09 -6.36
CA PHE A 77 11.94 -8.39 -5.71
C PHE A 77 10.47 -8.57 -5.25
N ASN A 78 10.07 -9.84 -5.12
CA ASN A 78 8.73 -10.21 -4.64
C ASN A 78 8.52 -9.74 -3.18
N GLY A 79 7.47 -8.96 -2.93
CA GLY A 79 7.17 -8.35 -1.63
C GLY A 79 7.69 -6.92 -1.46
N CYS A 80 8.33 -6.34 -2.48
CA CYS A 80 8.80 -4.95 -2.41
C CYS A 80 7.64 -3.96 -2.30
N ILE A 81 6.59 -4.12 -3.11
CA ILE A 81 5.42 -3.23 -3.11
C ILE A 81 4.64 -3.39 -1.81
N LEU A 82 4.49 -4.63 -1.34
CA LEU A 82 3.88 -4.91 -0.03
C LEU A 82 4.63 -4.22 1.12
N SER A 83 5.97 -4.28 1.11
CA SER A 83 6.78 -3.65 2.15
C SER A 83 6.65 -2.13 2.15
N LEU A 84 6.63 -1.51 0.96
CA LEU A 84 6.39 -0.08 0.81
C LEU A 84 4.99 0.31 1.28
N TYR A 85 3.98 -0.50 0.98
CA TYR A 85 2.62 -0.34 1.51
C TYR A 85 2.61 -0.38 3.05
N CYS A 86 3.27 -1.35 3.68
CA CYS A 86 3.32 -1.45 5.13
C CYS A 86 3.96 -0.21 5.78
N ILE A 87 5.03 0.31 5.19
CA ILE A 87 5.69 1.53 5.65
C ILE A 87 4.76 2.74 5.47
N TRP A 88 4.17 2.89 4.28
CA TRP A 88 3.24 3.99 3.98
C TRP A 88 2.06 4.01 4.95
N TYR A 89 1.38 2.88 5.09
CA TYR A 89 0.22 2.73 5.97
C TYR A 89 0.58 3.05 7.42
N GLY A 90 1.72 2.56 7.91
CA GLY A 90 2.16 2.83 9.27
C GLY A 90 2.45 4.31 9.53
N VAL A 91 3.14 4.99 8.60
CA VAL A 91 3.45 6.41 8.71
C VAL A 91 2.18 7.27 8.64
N GLU A 92 1.30 6.98 7.67
CA GLU A 92 0.01 7.67 7.51
C GLU A 92 -0.79 7.60 8.82
N ARG A 93 -0.94 6.40 9.38
CA ARG A 93 -1.68 6.20 10.64
C ARG A 93 -1.03 6.90 11.83
N CYS A 94 0.30 6.89 11.93
CA CYS A 94 0.99 7.57 13.02
C CYS A 94 0.78 9.08 13.00
N ILE A 95 0.78 9.70 11.82
CA ILE A 95 0.57 11.15 11.66
C ILE A 95 -0.89 11.50 11.92
N ILE A 96 -1.81 10.83 11.24
CA ILE A 96 -3.25 11.14 11.30
C ILE A 96 -3.83 10.93 12.69
N GLU A 97 -3.38 9.90 13.43
CA GLU A 97 -3.94 9.63 14.76
C GLU A 97 -3.66 10.77 15.77
N GLN A 98 -2.65 11.62 15.54
CA GLN A 98 -2.41 12.79 16.38
C GLN A 98 -3.47 13.88 16.21
N PHE A 99 -4.14 13.91 15.06
CA PHE A 99 -5.16 14.91 14.73
C PHE A 99 -6.60 14.41 14.96
N ARG A 100 -6.75 13.16 15.41
CA ARG A 100 -8.06 12.56 15.68
C ARG A 100 -8.67 13.12 16.96
N ALA A 101 -9.99 13.32 16.98
CA ALA A 101 -10.70 13.73 18.18
C ALA A 101 -10.51 12.71 19.33
N PRO A 102 -10.30 13.15 20.58
CA PRO A 102 -10.07 12.26 21.72
C PRO A 102 -11.24 11.30 21.97
N GLY A 103 -12.48 11.71 21.70
CA GLY A 103 -13.68 10.86 21.78
C GLY A 103 -13.77 9.77 20.71
N GLN A 104 -12.89 9.77 19.72
CA GLN A 104 -12.85 8.77 18.63
C GLN A 104 -11.54 7.97 18.62
N LYS A 105 -10.62 8.27 19.55
CA LYS A 105 -9.38 7.53 19.72
C LYS A 105 -9.64 6.27 20.53
N LEU A 106 -9.33 5.11 19.96
CA LEU A 106 -9.43 3.83 20.66
C LEU A 106 -8.12 3.57 21.40
N LEU A 107 -8.15 3.63 22.73
CA LEU A 107 -6.97 3.45 23.57
C LEU A 107 -6.58 1.97 23.72
N LEU A 108 -5.27 1.71 23.88
CA LEU A 108 -4.72 0.37 24.10
C LEU A 108 -5.27 -0.31 25.38
N THR A 109 -5.62 0.49 26.38
CA THR A 109 -6.19 0.04 27.66
C THR A 109 -7.71 -0.18 27.62
N GLY A 110 -8.36 0.09 26.47
CA GLY A 110 -9.81 0.14 26.34
C GLY A 110 -10.38 1.50 26.77
N GLY A 111 -11.39 1.99 26.05
CA GLY A 111 -12.02 3.30 26.27
C GLY A 111 -11.64 4.38 25.25
N TYR A 112 -12.19 5.58 25.45
CA TYR A 112 -12.00 6.77 24.62
C TYR A 112 -11.32 7.87 25.44
N GLY A 113 -10.34 8.57 24.87
CA GLY A 113 -9.64 9.67 25.56
C GLY A 113 -8.24 9.95 25.02
N GLU A 114 -7.44 10.66 25.82
CA GLU A 114 -6.06 11.02 25.50
C GLU A 114 -5.09 9.96 26.01
N GLY A 115 -4.44 9.24 25.09
CA GLY A 115 -3.48 8.19 25.43
C GLY A 115 -2.97 7.48 24.18
N PHE A 116 -2.23 6.38 24.36
CA PHE A 116 -1.67 5.62 23.23
C PHE A 116 -2.77 4.80 22.53
N GLY A 117 -2.99 5.07 21.25
CA GLY A 117 -4.05 4.42 20.48
C GLY A 117 -3.66 3.00 20.05
N MET A 118 -4.63 2.08 20.05
CA MET A 118 -4.48 0.75 19.42
C MET A 118 -3.97 0.86 17.97
N SER A 119 -4.52 1.85 17.26
CA SER A 119 -4.15 2.22 15.89
C SER A 119 -2.66 2.58 15.78
N GLN A 120 -2.10 3.38 16.70
CA GLN A 120 -0.67 3.74 16.72
C GLN A 120 0.22 2.52 16.94
N PHE A 121 -0.16 1.65 17.89
CA PHE A 121 0.58 0.41 18.17
C PHE A 121 0.64 -0.50 16.93
N THR A 122 -0.52 -0.80 16.34
CA THR A 122 -0.61 -1.66 15.16
C THR A 122 0.15 -1.07 13.97
N SER A 123 0.13 0.26 13.82
CA SER A 123 0.83 0.95 12.74
C SER A 123 2.35 0.83 12.85
N LEU A 124 2.89 0.94 14.07
CA LEU A 124 4.31 0.73 14.32
C LEU A 124 4.74 -0.72 14.02
N LEU A 125 3.92 -1.71 14.40
CA LEU A 125 4.22 -3.11 14.10
C LEU A 125 4.23 -3.38 12.59
N ILE A 126 3.24 -2.85 11.85
CA ILE A 126 3.16 -3.00 10.39
C ILE A 126 4.35 -2.29 9.71
N ALA A 127 4.67 -1.06 10.12
CA ALA A 127 5.83 -0.34 9.58
C ALA A 127 7.14 -1.10 9.86
N ALA A 128 7.33 -1.59 11.09
CA ALA A 128 8.51 -2.36 11.47
C ALA A 128 8.63 -3.64 10.64
N PHE A 129 7.52 -4.36 10.42
CA PHE A 129 7.51 -5.54 9.55
C PHE A 129 7.98 -5.21 8.13
N GLY A 130 7.46 -4.13 7.52
CA GLY A 130 7.89 -3.70 6.18
C GLY A 130 9.37 -3.35 6.10
N VAL A 131 9.90 -2.64 7.10
CA VAL A 131 11.33 -2.29 7.18
C VAL A 131 12.20 -3.53 7.37
N ILE A 132 11.81 -4.43 8.29
CA ILE A 132 12.54 -5.67 8.57
C ILE A 132 12.58 -6.56 7.32
N TRP A 133 11.48 -6.64 6.57
CA TRP A 133 11.41 -7.44 5.33
C TRP A 133 12.42 -6.93 4.28
N ILE A 134 12.45 -5.61 4.04
CA ILE A 134 13.42 -4.99 3.14
C ILE A 134 14.85 -5.18 3.65
N ALA A 135 15.08 -4.97 4.95
CA ALA A 135 16.41 -5.11 5.54
C ALA A 135 16.94 -6.55 5.43
N GLN A 136 16.10 -7.55 5.71
CA GLN A 136 16.44 -8.97 5.55
C GLN A 136 16.79 -9.29 4.09
N TYR A 137 16.02 -8.76 3.13
CA TYR A 137 16.34 -8.91 1.70
C TYR A 137 17.73 -8.31 1.37
N ILE A 138 18.01 -7.09 1.82
CA ILE A 138 19.31 -6.42 1.60
C ILE A 138 20.45 -7.22 2.22
N VAL A 139 20.30 -7.70 3.46
CA VAL A 139 21.32 -8.49 4.16
C VAL A 139 21.59 -9.80 3.42
N ARG A 140 20.56 -10.52 2.99
CA ARG A 140 20.72 -11.77 2.23
C ARG A 140 21.38 -11.53 0.87
N ALA A 141 21.03 -10.44 0.18
CA ALA A 141 21.69 -10.05 -1.07
C ALA A 141 23.18 -9.75 -0.88
N LYS A 142 23.54 -9.05 0.20
CA LYS A 142 24.94 -8.77 0.56
C LYS A 142 25.72 -10.03 0.91
N ILE A 143 25.14 -10.96 1.68
CA ILE A 143 25.78 -12.25 2.02
C ILE A 143 26.01 -13.08 0.75
N ALA A 144 25.05 -13.09 -0.17
CA ALA A 144 25.15 -13.78 -1.45
C ALA A 144 26.07 -13.07 -2.47
N LYS A 145 26.62 -11.89 -2.14
CA LYS A 145 27.43 -11.03 -3.04
C LYS A 145 26.74 -10.75 -4.38
N LYS A 146 25.41 -10.65 -4.39
CA LYS A 146 24.60 -10.37 -5.58
C LYS A 146 24.10 -8.93 -5.59
N LYS A 147 23.79 -8.41 -6.78
CA LYS A 147 23.22 -7.06 -6.94
C LYS A 147 21.78 -7.03 -6.42
N LEU A 148 21.38 -5.90 -5.83
CA LEU A 148 20.02 -5.70 -5.32
C LEU A 148 19.05 -5.48 -6.49
N MET A 149 17.93 -6.19 -6.48
CA MET A 149 16.85 -6.03 -7.45
C MET A 149 15.78 -5.08 -6.90
N ILE A 150 16.10 -3.77 -6.87
CA ILE A 150 15.16 -2.72 -6.46
C ILE A 150 15.00 -1.75 -7.63
N PHE A 151 13.81 -1.71 -8.23
CA PHE A 151 13.46 -0.84 -9.35
C PHE A 151 14.44 -0.88 -10.52
N VAL A 152 14.82 -2.09 -10.96
CA VAL A 152 15.75 -2.32 -12.08
C VAL A 152 14.97 -2.47 -13.39
N ASP A 153 15.44 -1.87 -14.48
CA ASP A 153 14.83 -2.04 -15.80
C ASP A 153 14.80 -3.52 -16.22
N LYS A 154 13.68 -3.97 -16.78
CA LYS A 154 13.49 -5.37 -17.24
C LYS A 154 14.58 -5.81 -18.22
N ASP A 155 15.10 -4.89 -19.02
CA ASP A 155 16.11 -5.18 -20.05
C ASP A 155 17.52 -5.44 -19.48
N LYS A 156 17.76 -5.07 -18.20
CA LYS A 156 19.05 -5.24 -17.51
C LYS A 156 19.04 -6.41 -16.52
N LEU A 157 17.94 -7.17 -16.46
CA LEU A 157 17.74 -8.23 -15.47
C LEU A 157 18.55 -9.48 -15.84
N SER A 158 19.40 -9.93 -14.92
CA SER A 158 20.32 -11.07 -15.10
C SER A 158 20.51 -11.85 -13.80
N ASP A 159 21.13 -13.03 -13.88
CA ASP A 159 21.40 -13.91 -12.71
C ASP A 159 22.33 -13.30 -11.64
N GLU A 160 22.98 -12.17 -11.98
CA GLU A 160 23.74 -11.35 -11.04
C GLU A 160 22.86 -10.71 -9.95
N TYR A 161 21.56 -10.57 -10.21
CA TYR A 161 20.61 -10.00 -9.25
C TYR A 161 20.11 -11.07 -8.27
N PHE A 162 20.04 -10.68 -6.99
CA PHE A 162 19.57 -11.56 -5.93
C PHE A 162 18.08 -11.91 -6.14
N GLU A 163 17.76 -13.22 -6.07
CA GLU A 163 16.44 -13.81 -6.31
C GLU A 163 15.90 -13.78 -7.75
N TYR A 164 16.63 -13.25 -8.74
CA TYR A 164 16.17 -13.21 -10.15
C TYR A 164 15.70 -14.57 -10.68
N GLY A 165 16.50 -15.62 -10.51
CA GLY A 165 16.17 -16.98 -10.96
C GLY A 165 14.93 -17.62 -10.31
N LYS A 166 14.38 -17.04 -9.23
CA LYS A 166 13.13 -17.50 -8.61
C LYS A 166 11.91 -16.69 -9.06
N THR A 167 12.13 -15.63 -9.82
CA THR A 167 11.04 -14.77 -10.31
C THR A 167 10.48 -15.32 -11.62
N ILE A 168 9.21 -15.01 -11.89
CA ILE A 168 8.54 -15.35 -13.16
C ILE A 168 9.31 -14.78 -14.38
N TYR A 169 10.16 -13.77 -14.17
CA TYR A 169 10.92 -13.11 -15.22
C TYR A 169 12.08 -13.98 -15.75
N ALA A 170 12.66 -14.86 -14.92
CA ALA A 170 13.68 -15.80 -15.36
C ALA A 170 13.10 -17.01 -16.12
N HIS A 171 11.78 -17.21 -16.01
CA HIS A 171 11.07 -18.41 -16.45
C HIS A 171 9.74 -18.04 -17.15
N PRO A 172 9.78 -17.38 -18.33
CA PRO A 172 8.59 -16.81 -18.97
C PRO A 172 7.53 -17.82 -19.46
N HIS A 173 7.86 -19.12 -19.53
CA HIS A 173 6.96 -20.18 -20.00
C HIS A 173 6.63 -21.23 -18.94
N VAL A 174 6.99 -20.97 -17.68
CA VAL A 174 6.94 -21.95 -16.59
C VAL A 174 6.41 -21.27 -15.32
N ASP A 175 5.50 -21.92 -14.60
CA ASP A 175 4.88 -21.42 -13.36
C ASP A 175 5.89 -21.36 -12.19
N GLU A 176 5.49 -20.87 -11.01
CA GLU A 176 6.36 -20.76 -9.82
C GLU A 176 6.98 -22.11 -9.38
N GLU A 177 6.46 -23.24 -9.88
CA GLU A 177 6.92 -24.61 -9.62
C GLU A 177 7.75 -25.20 -10.78
N GLY A 178 7.98 -24.44 -11.85
CA GLY A 178 8.75 -24.88 -13.02
C GLY A 178 7.96 -25.73 -14.02
N ARG A 179 6.62 -25.73 -13.95
CA ARG A 179 5.73 -26.44 -14.90
C ARG A 179 5.31 -25.52 -16.04
N PRO A 180 5.21 -26.01 -17.29
CA PRO A 180 4.79 -25.18 -18.40
C PRO A 180 3.42 -24.53 -18.13
N ILE A 181 3.31 -23.22 -18.32
CA ILE A 181 2.02 -22.53 -18.27
C ILE A 181 1.21 -23.07 -19.44
N LYS A 182 0.16 -23.86 -19.19
CA LYS A 182 -0.78 -24.28 -20.23
C LYS A 182 -1.37 -23.01 -20.84
N SER A 183 -1.05 -22.72 -22.09
CA SER A 183 -1.79 -21.75 -22.88
C SER A 183 -3.23 -22.25 -22.98
N ASP A 184 -4.18 -21.54 -22.40
CA ASP A 184 -5.59 -21.83 -22.61
C ASP A 184 -5.87 -21.81 -24.13
N PRO A 185 -6.43 -22.87 -24.72
CA PRO A 185 -6.57 -23.01 -26.18
C PRO A 185 -7.58 -22.04 -26.82
N VAL A 186 -8.15 -21.10 -26.06
CA VAL A 186 -9.18 -20.17 -26.55
C VAL A 186 -8.61 -19.11 -27.50
N ALA A 187 -7.32 -18.74 -27.38
CA ALA A 187 -6.72 -17.70 -28.23
C ALA A 187 -6.19 -18.22 -29.59
N ALA A 188 -6.00 -19.53 -29.74
CA ALA A 188 -5.49 -20.11 -31.00
C ALA A 188 -6.60 -20.28 -32.05
N ALA A 189 -7.87 -20.45 -31.63
CA ALA A 189 -8.98 -20.68 -32.54
C ALA A 189 -9.40 -19.44 -33.35
N GLU A 190 -9.21 -18.22 -32.84
CA GLU A 190 -9.61 -16.98 -33.55
C GLU A 190 -8.64 -16.57 -34.67
N THR A 191 -7.47 -17.20 -34.78
CA THR A 191 -6.48 -16.85 -35.82
C THR A 191 -6.61 -17.71 -37.08
N GLU A 192 -7.22 -18.90 -37.00
CA GLU A 192 -7.43 -19.78 -38.16
C GLU A 192 -8.71 -19.43 -38.96
N GLU A 193 -9.72 -18.80 -38.36
CA GLU A 193 -10.97 -18.47 -39.05
C GLU A 193 -10.92 -17.18 -39.90
N LYS A 194 -9.83 -16.40 -39.83
CA LYS A 194 -9.60 -15.22 -40.67
C LYS A 194 -8.64 -15.46 -41.85
N GLY A 195 -8.27 -16.72 -42.09
CA GLY A 195 -7.31 -17.13 -43.10
C GLY A 195 -7.86 -18.02 -44.23
N GLN A 196 -9.19 -18.08 -44.41
CA GLN A 196 -9.84 -18.70 -45.58
C GLN A 196 -10.76 -17.71 -46.29
#